data_AF-A0A7J9LQ44-F1
#
_entry.id   AF-A0A7J9LQ44-F1
#
_cell.length_a   1.000
_cell.length_b   1.000
_cell.length_c   1.000
_cell.angle_alpha   90.00
_cell.angle_beta   90.00
_cell.angle_gamma   90.00
#
_symmetry.space_group_name_H-M   'P 1'
#
loop_
_entity.id
_entity.type
_entity.pdbx_description
1 polymer ?
#
loop_
_entity_poly.entity_id
_entity_poly.type
_entity_poly.pdbx_seq_one_letter_code
_entity_poly.pdbx_strand_id
1 'polypeptide(L)'
;MDPHTNNRDGIWSQSNESADESQSEKMRESLFFSFFPNHVYILVQTKLVDLSLLSIEEMEWLNSYHSQVWEKVSPLLEGSARQWLWKNTRPIAKQ
;
A
#
# COMPACT_ATOMS: atom_id res chain seq x y z
N MET A 1 14.21 69.70 -11.96
CA MET A 1 13.51 69.00 -13.05
C MET A 1 13.29 67.56 -12.61
N ASP A 2 12.05 67.20 -12.33
CA ASP A 2 11.49 65.92 -12.82
C ASP A 2 10.71 66.29 -14.09
N PRO A 3 10.62 65.44 -15.14
CA PRO A 3 9.66 64.34 -15.04
C PRO A 3 9.89 63.08 -15.92
N HIS A 4 9.13 62.04 -15.54
CA HIS A 4 8.67 60.87 -16.33
C HIS A 4 9.59 59.65 -16.39
N THR A 5 9.17 58.41 -16.14
CA THR A 5 7.87 57.77 -15.82
C THR A 5 8.23 56.32 -15.47
N ASN A 6 7.85 55.82 -14.30
CA ASN A 6 6.63 55.05 -14.04
C ASN A 6 6.83 53.52 -14.10
N ASN A 7 6.69 52.94 -12.92
CA ASN A 7 6.33 51.57 -12.63
C ASN A 7 5.30 51.01 -13.62
N ARG A 8 5.60 49.88 -14.26
CA ARG A 8 4.59 48.95 -14.78
C ARG A 8 5.03 47.52 -14.51
N ASP A 9 4.09 46.82 -13.88
CA ASP A 9 3.99 45.37 -13.78
C ASP A 9 4.70 44.77 -12.56
N GLY A 10 4.17 45.15 -11.40
CA GLY A 10 4.19 44.26 -10.25
C GLY A 10 3.36 43.02 -10.54
N ILE A 11 3.99 41.86 -10.53
CA ILE A 11 3.51 40.62 -9.93
C ILE A 11 4.79 39.89 -9.50
N TRP A 12 5.15 39.96 -8.22
CA TRP A 12 5.98 38.90 -7.66
C TRP A 12 5.10 37.66 -7.70
N SER A 13 5.29 36.86 -8.75
CA SER A 13 4.61 35.57 -8.89
C SER A 13 4.95 34.78 -7.64
N GLN A 14 3.97 34.64 -6.75
CA GLN A 14 4.04 33.69 -5.65
C GLN A 14 4.51 32.38 -6.25
N SER A 15 5.63 31.88 -5.76
CA SER A 15 6.20 30.60 -6.14
C SER A 15 5.10 29.55 -6.18
N ASN A 16 4.85 29.01 -7.37
CA ASN A 16 4.03 27.82 -7.61
C ASN A 16 4.79 26.58 -7.09
N GLU A 17 5.25 26.62 -5.84
CA GLU A 17 6.08 25.56 -5.24
C GLU A 17 5.21 24.40 -4.74
N SER A 18 3.94 24.65 -4.48
CA SER A 18 2.97 23.66 -4.02
C SER A 18 2.40 22.76 -5.13
N ALA A 19 2.52 23.16 -6.40
CA ALA A 19 2.02 22.37 -7.53
C ALA A 19 3.04 21.31 -8.02
N ASP A 20 4.32 21.52 -7.75
CA ASP A 20 5.41 20.63 -8.20
C ASP A 20 5.57 19.42 -7.28
N GLU A 21 5.50 19.62 -5.96
CA GLU A 21 5.60 18.52 -5.00
C GLU A 21 4.45 17.51 -5.15
N SER A 22 3.21 17.98 -5.36
CA SER A 22 2.05 17.10 -5.56
C SER A 22 2.12 16.28 -6.85
N GLN A 23 2.69 16.85 -7.92
CA GLN A 23 2.90 16.15 -9.19
C GLN A 23 4.08 15.17 -9.09
N SER A 24 5.14 15.55 -8.37
CA SER A 24 6.30 14.72 -8.11
C SER A 24 5.93 13.49 -7.27
N GLU A 25 5.10 13.62 -6.23
CA GLU A 25 4.65 12.50 -5.41
C GLU A 25 3.77 11.53 -6.20
N LYS A 26 2.82 12.03 -6.99
CA LYS A 26 2.03 11.17 -7.90
C LYS A 26 2.89 10.42 -8.91
N MET A 27 3.94 11.07 -9.43
CA MET A 27 4.92 10.42 -10.29
C MET A 27 5.72 9.35 -9.54
N ARG A 28 6.11 9.60 -8.29
CA ARG A 28 6.82 8.63 -7.45
C ARG A 28 5.96 7.44 -7.06
N GLU A 29 4.69 7.65 -6.72
CA GLU A 29 3.71 6.59 -6.48
C GLU A 29 3.47 5.75 -7.75
N SER A 30 3.30 6.42 -8.89
CA SER A 30 3.13 5.78 -10.20
C SER A 30 4.37 4.95 -10.59
N LEU A 31 5.57 5.50 -10.38
CA LEU A 31 6.83 4.82 -10.67
C LEU A 31 7.09 3.66 -9.71
N PHE A 32 6.73 3.81 -8.43
CA PHE A 32 6.81 2.75 -7.43
C PHE A 32 5.92 1.56 -7.82
N PHE A 33 4.68 1.83 -8.24
CA PHE A 33 3.74 0.81 -8.70
C PHE A 33 4.20 0.14 -10.01
N SER A 34 4.84 0.89 -10.91
CA SER A 34 5.42 0.38 -12.15
C SER A 34 6.67 -0.48 -11.93
N PHE A 35 7.45 -0.21 -10.87
CA PHE A 35 8.69 -0.93 -10.58
C PHE A 35 8.47 -2.25 -9.85
N PHE A 36 7.41 -2.32 -9.03
CA PHE A 36 6.95 -3.55 -8.37
C PHE A 36 5.55 -3.95 -8.88
N PRO A 37 5.43 -4.44 -10.12
CA PRO A 37 4.13 -4.86 -10.66
C PRO A 37 3.49 -6.01 -9.85
N ASN A 38 4.31 -6.74 -9.08
CA ASN A 38 3.86 -7.83 -8.23
C ASN A 38 3.78 -7.36 -6.78
N HIS A 39 2.56 -7.25 -6.25
CA HIS A 39 2.35 -7.12 -4.81
C HIS A 39 2.88 -8.40 -4.14
N VAL A 40 3.85 -8.24 -3.23
CA VAL A 40 4.36 -9.37 -2.46
C VAL A 40 3.33 -9.72 -1.39
N TYR A 41 2.64 -10.84 -1.57
CA TYR A 41 1.77 -11.39 -0.53
C TYR A 41 2.62 -12.21 0.44
N ILE A 42 2.85 -11.68 1.64
CA ILE A 42 3.62 -12.34 2.69
C ILE A 42 2.65 -13.04 3.64
N LEU A 43 2.73 -14.37 3.73
CA LEU A 43 1.91 -15.13 4.67
C LEU A 43 2.25 -14.79 6.13
N VAL A 44 1.25 -14.41 6.90
CA VAL A 44 1.36 -14.30 8.37
C VAL A 44 1.16 -15.68 8.97
N GLN A 45 2.19 -16.24 9.61
CA GLN A 45 2.11 -17.56 10.24
C GLN A 45 1.38 -17.49 11.59
N THR A 46 0.14 -17.96 11.61
CA THR A 46 -0.71 -17.99 12.80
C THR A 46 -0.16 -18.86 13.94
N LYS A 47 0.73 -19.81 13.65
CA LYS A 47 1.41 -20.64 14.68
C LYS A 47 2.39 -19.86 15.56
N LEU A 48 2.84 -18.68 15.12
CA LEU A 48 3.77 -17.82 15.85
C LEU A 48 3.05 -16.67 16.56
N VAL A 49 1.72 -16.58 16.42
CA VAL A 49 0.91 -15.51 17.00
C VAL A 49 0.17 -16.07 18.22
N ASP A 50 0.27 -15.37 19.34
CA ASP A 50 -0.56 -15.67 20.51
C ASP A 50 -1.97 -15.14 20.25
N LEU A 51 -2.89 -16.05 19.91
CA LEU A 51 -4.28 -15.73 19.58
C LEU A 51 -5.06 -15.14 20.77
N SER A 52 -4.59 -15.32 22.00
CA SER A 52 -5.23 -14.75 23.19
C SER A 52 -5.08 -13.22 23.24
N LEU A 53 -4.01 -12.69 22.63
CA LEU A 53 -3.70 -11.27 22.60
C LEU A 53 -4.43 -10.53 21.46
N LEU A 54 -4.95 -11.24 20.47
CA LEU A 54 -5.66 -10.63 19.34
C LEU A 54 -7.07 -10.18 19.74
N SER A 55 -7.47 -9.01 19.27
CA SER A 55 -8.88 -8.59 19.29
C SER A 55 -9.71 -9.39 18.27
N ILE A 56 -11.04 -9.32 18.36
CA ILE A 56 -11.93 -9.95 17.39
C ILE A 56 -11.72 -9.34 15.99
N GLU A 57 -11.57 -8.02 15.93
CA GLU A 57 -11.37 -7.26 14.68
C GLU A 57 -10.04 -7.64 14.02
N GLU A 58 -8.96 -7.79 14.81
CA GLU A 58 -7.65 -8.21 14.30
C GLU A 58 -7.69 -9.63 13.75
N MET A 59 -8.47 -10.51 14.38
CA MET A 59 -8.68 -11.87 13.86
C MET A 59 -9.48 -11.89 12.56
N GLU A 60 -10.56 -11.11 12.48
CA GLU A 60 -11.35 -10.98 11.25
C GLU A 60 -10.51 -10.42 10.11
N TRP A 61 -9.68 -9.41 10.41
CA TRP A 61 -8.72 -8.85 9.46
C TRP A 61 -7.72 -9.90 9.00
N LEU A 62 -7.16 -10.69 9.92
CA LEU A 62 -6.18 -11.73 9.58
C LEU A 62 -6.81 -12.85 8.73
N ASN A 63 -8.04 -13.25 9.04
CA ASN A 63 -8.79 -14.24 8.27
C ASN A 63 -9.13 -13.73 6.85
N SER A 64 -9.49 -12.45 6.73
CA SER A 64 -9.71 -11.79 5.44
C SER A 64 -8.41 -11.73 4.63
N TYR A 65 -7.28 -11.38 5.27
CA TYR A 65 -5.98 -11.36 4.64
C TYR A 65 -5.58 -12.75 4.12
N HIS A 66 -5.71 -13.79 4.94
CA HIS A 66 -5.47 -15.18 4.55
C HIS A 66 -6.31 -15.63 3.35
N SER A 67 -7.57 -15.18 3.28
CA SER A 67 -8.44 -15.44 2.13
C SER A 67 -7.91 -14.78 0.85
N GLN A 68 -7.50 -13.52 0.93
CA GLN A 68 -6.91 -12.80 -0.21
C GLN A 68 -5.60 -13.44 -0.68
N VAL A 69 -4.75 -13.89 0.25
CA VAL A 69 -3.51 -14.60 -0.11
C VAL A 69 -3.84 -15.92 -0.81
N TRP A 70 -4.83 -16.68 -0.33
CA TRP A 70 -5.27 -17.89 -1.00
C TRP A 70 -5.77 -17.64 -2.42
N GLU A 71 -6.65 -16.66 -2.61
CA GLU A 71 -7.23 -16.33 -3.92
C GLU A 71 -6.15 -15.95 -4.96
N LYS A 72 -5.16 -15.17 -4.54
CA LYS A 72 -4.14 -14.64 -5.45
C LYS A 72 -2.97 -15.58 -5.67
N VAL A 73 -2.58 -16.35 -4.65
CA VAL A 73 -1.39 -17.21 -4.71
C VAL A 73 -1.72 -18.65 -5.06
N SER A 74 -2.90 -19.17 -4.69
CA SER A 74 -3.25 -20.57 -4.98
C SER A 74 -3.31 -20.95 -6.47
N PRO A 75 -3.69 -20.07 -7.41
CA PRO A 75 -3.65 -20.39 -8.85
C PRO A 75 -2.22 -20.47 -9.40
N LEU A 76 -1.25 -19.88 -8.71
CA LEU A 76 0.16 -19.85 -9.10
C LEU A 76 0.94 -21.05 -8.54
N LEU A 77 0.30 -21.90 -7.73
CA LEU A 77 0.91 -23.05 -7.06
C LEU A 77 0.25 -24.36 -7.47
N GLU A 78 1.04 -25.42 -7.53
CA GLU A 78 0.58 -26.77 -7.84
C GLU A 78 1.03 -27.78 -6.76
N GLY A 79 0.34 -28.93 -6.72
CA GLY A 79 0.71 -30.07 -5.89
C GLY A 79 0.85 -29.76 -4.39
N SER A 80 2.01 -30.14 -3.83
CA SER A 80 2.30 -30.02 -2.40
C SER A 80 2.36 -28.58 -1.90
N ALA A 81 2.83 -27.65 -2.74
CA ALA A 81 2.93 -26.24 -2.37
C ALA A 81 1.53 -25.60 -2.18
N ARG A 82 0.58 -25.91 -3.07
CA ARG A 82 -0.80 -25.44 -2.93
C ARG A 82 -1.50 -26.04 -1.71
N GLN A 83 -1.27 -27.33 -1.44
CA GLN A 83 -1.81 -27.97 -0.23
C GLN A 83 -1.20 -27.39 1.06
N TRP A 84 0.10 -27.05 1.03
CA TRP A 84 0.76 -26.38 2.14
C TRP A 84 0.16 -24.98 2.37
N LEU A 85 -0.07 -24.21 1.30
CA LEU A 85 -0.70 -22.90 1.39
C LEU A 85 -2.08 -23.01 2.05
N TRP A 86 -2.92 -23.94 1.58
CA TRP A 86 -4.27 -24.16 2.14
C TRP A 86 -4.28 -24.44 3.64
N LYS A 87 -3.28 -25.17 4.14
CA LYS A 87 -3.16 -25.49 5.57
C LYS A 87 -2.77 -24.27 6.41
N ASN A 88 -2.04 -23.32 5.82
CA ASN A 88 -1.51 -22.15 6.52
C ASN A 88 -2.36 -20.89 6.35
N THR A 89 -3.35 -20.89 5.44
CA THR A 89 -4.33 -19.80 5.25
C THR A 89 -5.71 -20.14 5.82
N ARG A 90 -5.78 -21.07 6.79
CA ARG A 90 -7.06 -21.46 7.40
C ARG A 90 -7.54 -20.39 8.38
N PRO A 91 -8.86 -20.15 8.45
CA PRO A 91 -9.42 -19.26 9.45
C PRO A 91 -9.02 -19.69 10.86
N ILE A 92 -8.61 -18.72 11.66
CA ILE A 92 -8.38 -18.89 13.10
C ILE A 92 -9.64 -18.49 13.88
N ALA A 93 -9.90 -19.21 14.97
CA ALA A 93 -10.96 -18.95 15.93
C ALA A 93 -10.37 -18.99 17.35
N LYS A 94 -10.89 -18.16 18.27
CA LYS A 94 -10.54 -18.25 19.69
C LYS A 94 -11.10 -19.56 20.23
N GLN A 95 -10.26 -20.31 20.95
CA GLN A 95 -10.69 -21.48 21.71
C GLN A 95 -11.37 -21.05 23.00
#